data_AF-A0A1I3TIH3-F1
#
_entry.id   AF-A0A1I3TIH3-F1
#
_cell.length_a   1.000
_cell.length_b   1.000
_cell.length_c   1.000
_cell.angle_alpha   90.00
_cell.angle_beta   90.00
_cell.angle_gamma   90.00
#
_symmetry.space_group_name_H-M   'P 1'
#
loop_
_entity.id
_entity.type
_entity.pdbx_description
1 polymer ?
#
loop_
_entity_poly.entity_id
_entity_poly.type
_entity_poly.pdbx_seq_one_letter_code
_entity_poly.pdbx_strand_id
1 'polypeptide(L)'
;MAAGRPLRGSFVATPRSPLCFGVNGMPMIGTLEDLKAKVDEYCSRYRHPEMASFSSGPLYDLFPEQESGVFRAEYRWNDTWPSNGKAGIYAFLDVDGHVVYIGKSSMKSSVSARLSSYCQYGPGKSCQLKQDQWKVQPRYVWIVGVPTETPFEAAALEEFLIREITTSDNVNGVSASH
;
A
#
# COMPACT_ATOMS: atom_id res chain seq x y z
N MET A 1 -73.35 19.88 9.53
CA MET A 1 -71.98 19.64 9.00
C MET A 1 -70.98 20.32 9.92
N ALA A 2 -69.84 19.80 10.36
CA ALA A 2 -69.31 18.46 10.60
C ALA A 2 -68.04 18.68 11.47
N ALA A 3 -67.81 17.81 12.47
CA ALA A 3 -66.57 17.56 13.26
C ALA A 3 -65.95 18.76 14.03
N GLY A 4 -65.46 18.68 15.27
CA GLY A 4 -64.82 17.59 16.02
C GLY A 4 -63.43 18.09 16.50
N ARG A 5 -63.21 18.27 17.81
CA ARG A 5 -61.87 18.54 18.42
C ARG A 5 -60.95 17.32 18.20
N PRO A 6 -59.59 17.42 18.27
CA PRO A 6 -58.89 17.29 19.56
C PRO A 6 -57.51 17.97 19.74
N LEU A 7 -57.07 17.80 20.99
CA LEU A 7 -55.91 18.21 21.80
C LEU A 7 -54.47 17.89 21.33
N ARG A 8 -53.52 18.52 22.06
CA ARG A 8 -52.16 18.08 22.45
C ARG A 8 -51.01 18.28 21.45
N GLY A 9 -50.17 19.28 21.73
CA GLY A 9 -48.77 19.32 21.32
C GLY A 9 -47.89 18.77 22.44
N SER A 10 -47.35 17.57 22.25
CA SER A 10 -46.37 16.93 23.13
C SER A 10 -44.97 17.43 22.80
N PHE A 11 -44.23 17.97 23.78
CA PHE A 11 -42.79 18.22 23.67
C PHE A 11 -42.07 16.86 23.66
N VAL A 12 -41.43 16.53 22.54
CA VAL A 12 -40.56 15.36 22.43
C VAL A 12 -39.14 15.79 22.78
N ALA A 13 -38.61 15.26 23.88
CA ALA A 13 -37.19 15.36 24.22
C ALA A 13 -36.38 14.56 23.20
N THR A 14 -35.45 15.22 22.52
CA THR A 14 -34.46 14.55 21.67
C THR A 14 -33.45 13.79 22.55
N PRO A 15 -33.15 12.51 22.26
CA PRO A 15 -32.12 11.79 22.98
C PRO A 15 -30.75 12.38 22.61
N ARG A 16 -29.98 12.78 23.63
CA ARG A 16 -28.57 13.13 23.50
C ARG A 16 -27.82 11.87 23.05
N SER A 17 -27.14 11.97 21.91
CA SER A 17 -26.24 10.94 21.40
C SER A 17 -25.20 10.56 22.46
N PRO A 18 -24.94 9.26 22.71
CA PRO A 18 -23.86 8.84 23.57
C PRO A 18 -22.50 9.09 22.90
N LEU A 19 -21.60 9.62 23.71
CA LEU A 19 -20.15 9.71 23.55
C LEU A 19 -19.55 8.61 22.65
N CYS A 20 -18.97 9.00 21.51
CA CYS A 20 -17.96 8.18 20.84
C CYS A 20 -16.61 8.50 21.48
N PHE A 21 -16.28 7.81 22.57
CA PHE A 21 -14.88 7.63 22.96
C PHE A 21 -14.22 6.81 21.86
N GLY A 22 -13.52 7.49 20.95
CA GLY A 22 -12.65 6.84 19.98
C GLY A 22 -11.56 6.10 20.73
N VAL A 23 -11.59 4.77 20.61
CA VAL A 23 -10.49 3.90 21.01
C VAL A 23 -9.26 4.40 20.25
N ASN A 24 -8.25 4.88 20.96
CA ASN A 24 -6.91 5.08 20.40
C ASN A 24 -6.34 3.70 20.09
N GLY A 25 -6.77 3.11 18.98
CA GLY A 25 -6.17 1.91 18.42
C GLY A 25 -4.77 2.26 17.95
N MET A 26 -3.78 1.50 18.40
CA MET A 26 -2.47 1.52 17.75
C MET A 26 -2.68 1.31 16.24
N PRO A 27 -1.99 2.06 15.37
CA PRO A 27 -2.14 1.86 13.94
C PRO A 27 -1.75 0.42 13.60
N MET A 28 -2.71 -0.35 13.09
CA MET A 28 -2.46 -1.69 12.57
C MET A 28 -1.60 -1.57 11.32
N ILE A 29 -0.63 -2.47 11.15
CA ILE A 29 0.19 -2.54 9.93
C ILE A 29 -0.75 -2.85 8.76
N GLY A 30 -0.65 -2.09 7.67
CA GLY A 30 -1.53 -2.29 6.52
C GLY A 30 -1.22 -3.58 5.75
N THR A 31 -2.19 -4.09 5.00
CA THR A 31 -2.05 -5.31 4.18
C THR A 31 -1.93 -5.01 2.69
N LEU A 32 -1.72 -6.06 1.89
CA LEU A 32 -1.81 -5.98 0.43
C LEU A 32 -3.16 -5.43 -0.07
N GLU A 33 -4.25 -5.82 0.57
CA GLU A 33 -5.60 -5.37 0.24
C GLU A 33 -5.77 -3.88 0.52
N ASP A 34 -5.29 -3.40 1.68
CA ASP A 34 -5.29 -1.97 2.01
C ASP A 34 -4.48 -1.18 0.98
N LEU A 35 -3.31 -1.71 0.60
CA LEU A 35 -2.43 -1.10 -0.38
C LEU A 35 -3.09 -0.97 -1.76
N LYS A 36 -3.75 -2.03 -2.25
CA LYS A 36 -4.50 -2.01 -3.51
C LYS A 36 -5.67 -1.01 -3.43
N ALA A 37 -6.46 -1.07 -2.36
CA ALA A 37 -7.59 -0.17 -2.16
C ALA A 37 -7.16 1.30 -2.14
N LYS A 38 -6.00 1.61 -1.55
CA LYS A 38 -5.45 2.97 -1.52
C LYS A 38 -4.92 3.42 -2.88
N VAL A 39 -4.33 2.53 -3.68
CA VAL A 39 -3.97 2.86 -5.08
C VAL A 39 -5.23 3.17 -5.91
N ASP A 40 -6.31 2.40 -5.74
CA ASP A 40 -7.59 2.66 -6.42
C ASP A 40 -8.24 3.97 -5.94
N GLU A 41 -8.20 4.24 -4.64
CA GLU A 41 -8.63 5.51 -4.06
C GLU A 41 -7.85 6.68 -4.68
N TYR A 42 -6.52 6.57 -4.76
CA TYR A 42 -5.69 7.61 -5.34
C TYR A 42 -6.06 7.89 -6.80
N CYS A 43 -6.22 6.82 -7.58
CA CYS A 43 -6.59 6.92 -8.99
C CYS A 43 -7.96 7.56 -9.19
N SER A 44 -8.94 7.24 -8.35
CA SER A 44 -10.30 7.78 -8.48
C SER A 44 -10.45 9.22 -7.99
N ARG A 45 -9.66 9.62 -6.98
CA ARG A 45 -9.81 10.94 -6.32
C ARG A 45 -8.89 12.02 -6.87
N TYR A 46 -7.64 11.67 -7.21
CA TYR A 46 -6.60 12.66 -7.47
C TYR A 46 -6.10 12.67 -8.91
N ARG A 47 -6.32 11.60 -9.68
CA ARG A 47 -5.91 11.54 -11.08
C ARG A 47 -7.03 12.05 -11.99
N HIS A 48 -6.63 12.71 -13.07
CA HIS A 48 -7.58 13.11 -14.10
C HIS A 48 -8.05 11.86 -14.87
N PRO A 49 -9.36 11.70 -15.15
CA PRO A 49 -9.92 10.46 -15.72
C PRO A 49 -9.40 10.13 -17.13
N GLU A 50 -8.87 11.11 -17.86
CA GLU A 50 -8.31 10.91 -19.20
C GLU A 50 -6.83 10.48 -19.18
N MET A 51 -6.19 10.44 -18.01
CA MET A 51 -4.80 9.97 -17.89
C MET A 51 -4.73 8.46 -18.06
N ALA A 52 -3.65 7.98 -18.67
CA ALA A 52 -3.40 6.54 -18.81
C ALA A 52 -3.39 5.85 -17.43
N SER A 53 -4.02 4.68 -17.35
CA SER A 53 -4.11 3.91 -16.11
C SER A 53 -2.73 3.45 -15.61
N PHE A 54 -2.61 3.31 -14.30
CA PHE A 54 -1.47 2.63 -13.70
C PHE A 54 -1.51 1.14 -14.06
N SER A 55 -0.35 0.51 -14.23
CA SER A 55 -0.25 -0.94 -14.35
C SER A 55 0.00 -1.54 -12.98
N SER A 56 -1.00 -2.23 -12.41
CA SER A 56 -0.83 -3.05 -11.22
C SER A 56 -0.29 -4.43 -11.61
N GLY A 57 0.92 -4.76 -11.18
CA GLY A 57 1.52 -6.07 -11.40
C GLY A 57 0.96 -7.13 -10.45
N PRO A 58 1.11 -8.42 -10.78
CA PRO A 58 0.88 -9.51 -9.83
C PRO A 58 1.94 -9.50 -8.72
N LEU A 59 1.69 -10.30 -7.69
CA LEU A 59 2.64 -10.50 -6.60
C LEU A 59 3.86 -11.27 -7.09
N TYR A 60 5.04 -10.91 -6.58
CA TYR A 60 6.31 -11.58 -6.84
C TYR A 60 6.84 -12.21 -5.55
N ASP A 61 7.18 -13.50 -5.57
CA ASP A 61 7.77 -14.21 -4.43
C ASP A 61 9.31 -14.18 -4.47
N LEU A 62 9.94 -13.60 -3.46
CA LEU A 62 11.39 -13.53 -3.36
C LEU A 62 12.03 -14.87 -2.97
N PHE A 63 11.31 -15.74 -2.25
CA PHE A 63 11.88 -16.95 -1.66
C PHE A 63 11.03 -18.19 -1.97
N PRO A 64 10.73 -18.48 -3.25
CA PRO A 64 9.75 -19.49 -3.65
C PRO A 64 10.03 -20.92 -3.13
N GLU A 65 11.24 -21.19 -2.65
CA GLU A 65 11.64 -22.46 -2.06
C GLU A 65 11.13 -22.66 -0.63
N GLN A 66 10.75 -21.60 0.10
CA GLN A 66 10.13 -21.76 1.42
C GLN A 66 8.63 -21.99 1.24
N GLU A 67 8.11 -23.03 1.89
CA GLU A 67 6.70 -23.45 1.78
C GLU A 67 5.72 -22.59 2.59
N SER A 68 6.24 -21.71 3.47
CA SER A 68 5.46 -20.80 4.29
C SER A 68 4.99 -19.58 3.49
N GLY A 69 3.70 -19.25 3.56
CA GLY A 69 3.14 -18.05 2.94
C GLY A 69 1.63 -18.11 2.76
N VAL A 70 0.96 -16.97 2.92
CA VAL A 70 -0.50 -16.88 2.73
C VAL A 70 -0.90 -16.67 1.26
N PHE A 71 0.05 -16.29 0.40
CA PHE A 71 -0.20 -16.00 -1.01
C PHE A 71 0.49 -16.97 -1.96
N ARG A 72 -0.17 -17.22 -3.09
CA ARG A 72 0.44 -17.82 -4.28
C ARG A 72 0.80 -16.71 -5.26
N ALA A 73 2.09 -16.40 -5.37
CA ALA A 73 2.59 -15.42 -6.32
C ALA A 73 2.63 -16.00 -7.74
N GLU A 74 2.37 -15.16 -8.75
CA GLU A 74 2.45 -15.55 -10.16
C GLU A 74 3.89 -15.54 -10.67
N TYR A 75 4.66 -14.58 -10.18
CA TYR A 75 6.08 -14.45 -10.47
C TYR A 75 6.89 -14.81 -9.24
N ARG A 76 8.11 -15.28 -9.46
CA ARG A 76 9.00 -15.67 -8.38
C ARG A 76 10.43 -15.38 -8.74
N TRP A 77 11.29 -15.38 -7.74
CA TRP A 77 12.72 -15.35 -7.99
C TRP A 77 13.12 -16.56 -8.86
N ASN A 78 13.88 -16.41 -9.96
CA ASN A 78 14.53 -15.20 -10.50
C ASN A 78 13.91 -14.68 -11.81
N ASP A 79 12.59 -14.80 -11.96
CA ASP A 79 11.84 -14.28 -13.11
C ASP A 79 12.09 -12.78 -13.31
N THR A 80 11.85 -12.31 -14.54
CA THR A 80 11.91 -10.88 -14.84
C THR A 80 10.89 -10.12 -13.99
N TRP A 81 11.34 -9.03 -13.35
CA TRP A 81 10.48 -8.16 -12.55
C TRP A 81 9.25 -7.68 -13.35
N PRO A 82 8.04 -7.75 -12.78
CA PRO A 82 6.87 -7.09 -13.35
C PRO A 82 7.13 -5.59 -13.56
N SER A 83 6.56 -5.02 -14.62
CA SER A 83 6.78 -3.61 -14.98
C SER A 83 8.26 -3.22 -15.17
N ASN A 84 9.11 -4.16 -15.62
CA ASN A 84 10.51 -3.90 -15.90
C ASN A 84 10.70 -2.66 -16.79
N GLY A 85 11.63 -1.79 -16.41
CA GLY A 85 11.94 -0.56 -17.16
C GLY A 85 10.98 0.62 -16.92
N LYS A 86 9.90 0.45 -16.13
CA LYS A 86 8.97 1.53 -15.81
C LYS A 86 9.30 2.23 -14.48
N ALA A 87 8.94 3.51 -14.41
CA ALA A 87 8.78 4.22 -13.14
C ALA A 87 7.54 3.71 -12.41
N GLY A 88 7.48 3.89 -11.08
CA GLY A 88 6.39 3.38 -10.27
C GLY A 88 6.72 3.24 -8.79
N ILE A 89 5.83 2.57 -8.07
CA ILE A 89 6.06 2.16 -6.67
C ILE A 89 6.33 0.65 -6.61
N TYR A 90 6.99 0.24 -5.54
CA TYR A 90 7.10 -1.14 -5.11
C TYR A 90 6.83 -1.20 -3.61
N ALA A 91 6.17 -2.27 -3.18
CA ALA A 91 5.97 -2.57 -1.79
C ALA A 91 6.54 -3.94 -1.47
N PHE A 92 7.35 -4.02 -0.42
CA PHE A 92 7.74 -5.27 0.20
C PHE A 92 6.69 -5.67 1.23
N LEU A 93 6.32 -6.95 1.23
CA LEU A 93 5.37 -7.51 2.17
C LEU A 93 5.98 -8.73 2.87
N ASP A 94 5.56 -8.99 4.10
CA ASP A 94 5.98 -10.17 4.86
C ASP A 94 5.23 -11.44 4.40
N VAL A 95 5.46 -12.55 5.10
CA VAL A 95 4.87 -13.86 4.81
C VAL A 95 3.33 -13.90 4.97
N ASP A 96 2.78 -13.00 5.79
CA ASP A 96 1.36 -12.87 6.11
C ASP A 96 0.65 -11.79 5.27
N GLY A 97 1.41 -11.04 4.47
CA GLY A 97 0.89 -10.01 3.60
C GLY A 97 0.82 -8.61 4.19
N HIS A 98 1.47 -8.37 5.33
CA HIS A 98 1.60 -7.04 5.88
C HIS A 98 2.65 -6.24 5.12
N VAL A 99 2.40 -4.95 4.92
CA VAL A 99 3.29 -4.05 4.22
C VAL A 99 4.48 -3.70 5.11
N VAL A 100 5.65 -4.19 4.71
CA VAL A 100 6.93 -3.95 5.40
C VAL A 100 7.48 -2.58 5.01
N TYR A 101 7.52 -2.30 3.71
CA TYR A 101 8.11 -1.08 3.17
C TYR A 101 7.50 -0.71 1.83
N ILE A 102 7.25 0.59 1.63
CA ILE A 102 6.85 1.18 0.36
C ILE A 102 7.99 2.06 -0.14
N GLY A 103 8.37 1.87 -1.40
CA GLY A 103 9.35 2.71 -2.07
C GLY A 103 8.95 3.05 -3.50
N LYS A 104 9.59 4.06 -4.07
CA LYS A 104 9.42 4.42 -5.48
C LYS A 104 10.68 4.29 -6.32
N SER A 105 10.43 4.28 -7.63
CA SER A 105 11.38 4.67 -8.66
C SER A 105 10.73 5.66 -9.61
N SER A 106 11.43 6.75 -9.94
CA SER A 106 10.96 7.75 -10.89
C SER A 106 12.12 8.28 -11.74
N MET A 107 11.81 9.13 -12.72
CA MET A 107 12.79 9.76 -13.62
C MET A 107 13.57 8.73 -14.46
N LYS A 108 14.91 8.85 -14.55
CA LYS A 108 15.79 7.98 -15.35
C LYS A 108 16.09 6.62 -14.70
N SER A 109 15.21 6.14 -13.83
CA SER A 109 15.36 4.86 -13.12
C SER A 109 14.06 4.06 -13.18
N SER A 110 14.17 2.75 -13.00
CA SER A 110 13.03 1.83 -13.02
C SER A 110 12.83 1.14 -11.68
N VAL A 111 11.60 0.68 -11.44
CA VAL A 111 11.29 -0.15 -10.25
C VAL A 111 12.22 -1.36 -10.19
N SER A 112 12.47 -2.02 -11.33
CA SER A 112 13.39 -3.16 -11.42
C SER A 112 14.83 -2.81 -11.02
N ALA A 113 15.34 -1.63 -11.38
CA ALA A 113 16.67 -1.17 -10.98
C ALA A 113 16.74 -0.93 -9.47
N ARG A 114 15.68 -0.36 -8.86
CA ARG A 114 15.60 -0.19 -7.40
C ARG A 114 15.48 -1.51 -6.68
N LEU A 115 14.63 -2.44 -7.12
CA LEU A 115 14.52 -3.78 -6.53
C LEU A 115 15.85 -4.55 -6.59
N SER A 116 16.59 -4.43 -7.68
CA SER A 116 17.93 -5.01 -7.82
C SER A 116 18.98 -4.40 -6.87
N SER A 117 18.69 -3.24 -6.25
CA SER A 117 19.52 -2.68 -5.17
C SER A 117 19.23 -3.30 -3.80
N TYR A 118 18.10 -3.99 -3.63
CA TYR A 118 17.74 -4.71 -2.41
C TYR A 118 18.04 -6.22 -2.50
N CYS A 119 18.01 -6.81 -3.69
CA CYS A 119 18.16 -8.25 -3.89
C CYS A 119 19.46 -8.61 -4.64
N GLN A 120 20.06 -9.75 -4.32
CA GLN A 120 21.18 -10.36 -5.04
C GLN A 120 21.04 -11.87 -5.15
N TYR A 121 21.86 -12.49 -5.99
CA TYR A 121 21.98 -13.94 -6.06
C TYR A 121 22.74 -14.47 -4.84
N GLY A 122 22.08 -15.32 -4.07
CA GLY A 122 22.69 -16.14 -3.03
C GLY A 122 23.15 -17.51 -3.54
N PRO A 123 23.54 -18.41 -2.62
CA PRO A 123 23.87 -19.79 -2.94
C PRO A 123 22.74 -20.49 -3.71
N GLY A 124 23.10 -21.28 -4.73
CA GLY A 124 22.11 -21.97 -5.56
C GLY A 124 21.25 -21.05 -6.43
N LYS A 125 21.67 -19.79 -6.63
CA LYS A 125 20.89 -18.73 -7.31
C LYS A 125 19.58 -18.37 -6.61
N SER A 126 19.43 -18.71 -5.32
CA SER A 126 18.34 -18.22 -4.48
C SER A 126 18.39 -16.69 -4.33
N CYS A 127 17.28 -16.08 -3.93
CA CYS A 127 17.29 -14.67 -3.58
C CYS A 127 18.01 -14.48 -2.25
N GLN A 128 18.85 -13.45 -2.16
CA GLN A 128 19.40 -12.96 -0.92
C GLN A 128 19.15 -11.46 -0.83
N LEU A 129 18.63 -10.98 0.30
CA LEU A 129 18.53 -9.55 0.56
C LEU A 129 19.93 -9.00 0.87
N LYS A 130 20.25 -7.84 0.30
CA LYS A 130 21.56 -7.19 0.43
C LYS A 130 21.78 -6.50 1.77
N GLN A 131 20.71 -6.25 2.51
CA GLN A 131 20.74 -5.53 3.78
C GLN A 131 20.10 -6.39 4.86
N ASP A 132 20.73 -6.42 6.04
CA ASP A 132 20.27 -7.20 7.19
C ASP A 132 19.44 -6.35 8.19
N GLN A 133 19.11 -5.11 7.83
CA GLN A 133 18.48 -4.13 8.72
C GLN A 133 16.94 -4.13 8.69
N TRP A 134 16.34 -5.08 7.96
CA TRP A 134 14.88 -5.24 7.93
C TRP A 134 14.37 -5.60 9.33
N LYS A 135 13.42 -4.83 9.86
CA LYS A 135 12.79 -5.18 11.15
C LYS A 135 11.86 -6.39 11.00
N VAL A 136 11.23 -6.49 9.83
CA VAL A 136 10.38 -7.61 9.43
C VAL A 136 10.91 -8.15 8.11
N GLN A 137 11.10 -9.47 8.03
CA GLN A 137 11.63 -10.15 6.85
C GLN A 137 10.66 -10.01 5.66
N PRO A 138 11.07 -9.35 4.56
CA PRO A 138 10.28 -9.35 3.33
C PRO A 138 10.17 -10.76 2.75
N ARG A 139 9.03 -11.06 2.15
CA ARG A 139 8.74 -12.29 1.40
C ARG A 139 8.26 -11.98 -0.01
N TYR A 140 7.33 -11.04 -0.13
CA TYR A 140 6.71 -10.71 -1.41
C TYR A 140 7.04 -9.29 -1.85
N VAL A 141 6.93 -9.05 -3.15
CA VAL A 141 6.97 -7.72 -3.74
C VAL A 141 5.72 -7.49 -4.59
N TRP A 142 5.07 -6.36 -4.39
CA TRP A 142 4.02 -5.87 -5.26
C TRP A 142 4.49 -4.59 -5.97
N ILE A 143 4.18 -4.47 -7.26
CA ILE A 143 4.70 -3.39 -8.11
C ILE A 143 3.55 -2.71 -8.83
N VAL A 144 3.53 -1.37 -8.79
CA VAL A 144 2.64 -0.54 -9.61
C VAL A 144 3.48 0.35 -10.51
N GLY A 145 3.35 0.17 -11.82
CA GLY A 145 3.96 1.03 -12.82
C GLY A 145 3.09 2.24 -13.15
N VAL A 146 3.70 3.42 -13.25
CA VAL A 146 3.02 4.63 -13.73
C VAL A 146 3.27 4.83 -15.24
N PRO A 147 2.42 5.60 -15.95
CA PRO A 147 2.64 5.91 -17.37
C PRO A 147 3.98 6.61 -17.61
N THR A 148 4.55 6.38 -18.79
CA THR A 148 5.85 6.91 -19.19
C THR A 148 5.84 8.44 -19.31
N GLU A 149 4.67 9.00 -19.64
CA GLU A 149 4.42 10.42 -19.80
C GLU A 149 4.34 11.15 -18.46
N THR A 150 4.04 10.42 -17.38
CA THR A 150 3.77 10.98 -16.05
C THR A 150 4.60 10.31 -14.93
N PRO A 151 5.93 10.17 -15.09
CA PRO A 151 6.78 9.46 -14.12
C PRO A 151 6.87 10.19 -12.76
N PHE A 152 6.44 11.45 -12.70
CA PHE A 152 6.32 12.22 -11.47
C PHE A 152 5.23 11.65 -10.54
N GLU A 153 4.21 10.96 -11.08
CA GLU A 153 3.13 10.37 -10.29
C GLU A 153 3.64 9.30 -9.32
N ALA A 154 4.78 8.66 -9.60
CA ALA A 154 5.37 7.68 -8.68
C ALA A 154 5.76 8.29 -7.33
N ALA A 155 6.23 9.55 -7.31
CA ALA A 155 6.56 10.24 -6.05
C ALA A 155 5.30 10.66 -5.29
N ALA A 156 4.31 11.22 -5.99
CA ALA A 156 3.04 11.60 -5.38
C ALA A 156 2.27 10.39 -4.81
N LEU A 157 2.28 9.26 -5.53
CA LEU A 157 1.67 8.02 -5.07
C LEU A 157 2.40 7.45 -3.84
N GLU A 158 3.74 7.45 -3.82
CA GLU A 158 4.52 6.99 -2.65
C GLU A 158 4.20 7.80 -1.40
N GLU A 159 4.23 9.13 -1.48
CA GLU A 159 3.92 9.98 -0.34
C GLU A 159 2.50 9.78 0.17
N PHE A 160 1.53 9.66 -0.74
CA PHE A 160 0.16 9.34 -0.38
C PHE A 160 0.09 7.99 0.35
N LEU A 161 0.68 6.93 -0.19
CA LEU A 161 0.61 5.60 0.41
C LEU A 161 1.30 5.53 1.78
N ILE A 162 2.49 6.12 1.93
CA ILE A 162 3.22 6.15 3.22
C ILE A 162 2.43 6.92 4.29
N ARG A 163 1.69 7.97 3.90
CA ARG A 163 0.82 8.71 4.83
C ARG A 163 -0.37 7.87 5.30
N GLU A 164 -0.95 7.08 4.40
CA GLU A 164 -2.21 6.37 4.64
C GLU A 164 -2.00 4.96 5.22
N ILE A 165 -0.84 4.35 5.00
CA ILE A 165 -0.55 2.96 5.33
C ILE A 165 0.60 2.93 6.34
N THR A 166 0.31 2.34 7.50
CA THR A 166 1.35 2.08 8.49
C THR A 166 2.18 0.89 8.04
N THR A 167 3.50 1.07 7.99
CA THR A 167 4.47 0.04 7.64
C THR A 167 5.47 -0.16 8.79
N SER A 168 6.17 -1.30 8.81
CA SER A 168 7.17 -1.57 9.84
C SER A 168 8.47 -0.77 9.63
N ASP A 169 8.86 -0.57 8.37
CA ASP A 169 10.22 -0.17 8.01
C ASP A 169 10.31 1.20 7.30
N ASN A 170 9.21 1.83 6.87
CA ASN A 170 9.27 3.24 6.46
C ASN A 170 9.49 4.12 7.69
N VAL A 171 10.44 5.06 7.59
CA VAL A 171 10.61 6.12 8.57
C VAL A 171 9.77 7.32 8.12
N ASN A 172 8.68 7.58 8.82
CA ASN A 172 7.94 8.82 8.65
C ASN A 172 8.83 9.97 9.15
N GLY A 173 9.25 10.87 8.26
CA GLY A 173 10.16 11.99 8.55
C GLY A 173 9.63 13.04 9.54
N VAL A 174 8.53 12.76 10.25
CA VAL A 174 8.03 13.60 11.33
C VAL A 174 8.85 13.29 12.59
N SER A 175 10.00 13.93 12.73
CA SER A 175 10.58 14.09 14.05
C SER A 175 9.63 14.99 14.84
N ALA A 176 9.02 14.45 15.90
CA ALA A 176 8.25 15.25 16.82
C ALA A 176 9.18 16.31 17.41
N SER A 177 9.08 17.54 16.91
CA SER A 177 9.70 18.69 17.53
C SER A 177 8.86 18.98 18.78
N HIS A 178 9.37 18.57 19.94
CA HIS A 178 8.86 19.01 21.25
C HIS A 178 9.15 20.50 21.47
#